data_AF-A0A0C3CSK6-F1
#
_entry.id   AF-A0A0C3CSK6-F1
#
_cell.length_a   1.000
_cell.length_b   1.000
_cell.length_c   1.000
_cell.angle_alpha   90.00
_cell.angle_beta   90.00
_cell.angle_gamma   90.00
#
_symmetry.space_group_name_H-M   'P 1'
#
loop_
_entity.id
_entity.type
_entity.pdbx_description
1 polymer ?
#
loop_
_entity_poly.entity_id
_entity_poly.type
_entity_poly.pdbx_seq_one_letter_code
_entity_poly.pdbx_strand_id
1 'polypeptide(L)'
;MASKIIPAFIGPLTPPALETWLGQCEDGFAIYAATKSATAVALDVATMIRLTGTQLQEPTTQVWWFSGRTEFLKLATWAEFDKRIRERFMPKGYKLIALRTFFLGAQGRLQFNEYAAALADARNGISATVVTNTTYKCQLLFHSHPLLLLRIMAIPDFDLDRITVDDLTSLMSMQWDSLIAENATRRNITSSASTPAVLSPGAYRSSSLPILDDAEKARLTAARGCWNCRKVPTDPGWVAHVSRLCPGDSSLGVRPGRDFIPTAPTIVKSEFAGAMILGDDPDDQPDYEVEEEFHPIYAAADYDTSDSD
;
A
#
# COMPACT_ATOMS: atom_id res chain seq x y z
N MET A 1 -35.39 -2.31 28.05
CA MET A 1 -35.51 -3.42 27.07
C MET A 1 -35.22 -3.00 25.62
N ALA A 2 -35.17 -1.71 25.27
CA ALA A 2 -34.85 -1.24 23.91
C ALA A 2 -33.39 -1.52 23.46
N SER A 3 -32.46 -1.70 24.40
CA SER A 3 -31.03 -1.99 24.12
C SER A 3 -30.76 -3.40 23.56
N LYS A 4 -31.80 -4.19 23.27
CA LYS A 4 -31.68 -5.56 22.76
C LYS A 4 -32.03 -5.70 21.28
N ILE A 5 -32.57 -4.66 20.63
CA ILE A 5 -33.05 -4.77 19.24
C ILE A 5 -31.90 -4.55 18.27
N ILE A 6 -31.03 -3.58 18.54
CA ILE A 6 -29.92 -3.20 17.67
C ILE A 6 -28.64 -2.96 18.47
N PRO A 7 -27.47 -3.29 17.93
CA PRO A 7 -26.19 -3.08 18.60
C PRO A 7 -25.77 -1.60 18.60
N ALA A 8 -24.90 -1.24 19.53
CA ALA A 8 -24.26 0.08 19.57
C ALA A 8 -23.22 0.23 18.46
N PHE A 9 -23.21 1.37 17.77
CA PHE A 9 -22.13 1.78 16.87
C PHE A 9 -21.10 2.58 17.66
N ILE A 10 -19.98 1.94 17.98
CA ILE A 10 -18.87 2.54 18.74
C ILE A 10 -17.72 2.98 17.80
N GLY A 11 -17.85 2.66 16.51
CA GLY A 11 -16.83 2.88 15.50
C GLY A 11 -16.02 1.61 15.19
N PRO A 12 -14.99 1.71 14.33
CA PRO A 12 -14.51 2.95 13.71
C PRO A 12 -15.48 3.50 12.66
N LEU A 13 -15.42 4.81 12.39
CA LEU A 13 -16.22 5.45 11.35
C LEU A 13 -15.62 5.22 9.96
N THR A 14 -15.73 3.98 9.48
CA THR A 14 -15.30 3.57 8.13
C THR A 14 -16.50 3.09 7.31
N PRO A 15 -16.45 3.15 5.96
CA PRO A 15 -17.56 2.66 5.15
C PRO A 15 -17.93 1.19 5.43
N PRO A 16 -16.98 0.23 5.54
CA PRO A 16 -17.33 -1.16 5.84
C PRO A 16 -17.98 -1.35 7.22
N ALA A 17 -17.48 -0.64 8.24
CA ALA A 17 -18.04 -0.73 9.59
C ALA A 17 -19.46 -0.15 9.66
N LEU A 18 -19.70 0.98 8.98
CA LEU A 18 -21.02 1.61 8.91
C LEU A 18 -22.02 0.76 8.10
N GLU A 19 -21.61 0.21 6.96
CA GLU A 19 -22.43 -0.73 6.16
C GLU A 19 -22.85 -1.94 7.00
N THR A 20 -21.89 -2.56 7.68
CA THR A 20 -22.13 -3.75 8.53
C THR A 20 -23.12 -3.42 9.64
N TRP A 21 -22.92 -2.30 10.33
CA TRP A 21 -23.79 -1.90 11.43
C TRP A 21 -25.21 -1.52 10.97
N LEU A 22 -25.35 -0.87 9.81
CA LEU A 22 -26.67 -0.59 9.23
C LEU A 22 -27.41 -1.87 8.86
N GLY A 23 -26.71 -2.87 8.30
CA GLY A 23 -27.27 -4.21 8.08
C GLY A 23 -27.73 -4.87 9.37
N GLN A 24 -26.92 -4.81 10.44
CA GLN A 24 -27.32 -5.31 11.77
C GLN A 24 -28.54 -4.59 12.35
N CYS A 25 -28.76 -3.31 12.01
CA CYS A 25 -29.98 -2.61 12.39
C CYS A 25 -31.20 -3.21 11.70
N GLU A 26 -31.11 -3.45 10.39
CA GLU A 26 -32.18 -4.06 9.60
C GLU A 26 -32.51 -5.47 10.06
N ASP A 27 -31.48 -6.30 10.31
CA ASP A 27 -31.64 -7.63 10.89
C ASP A 27 -32.32 -7.56 12.25
N GLY A 28 -31.93 -6.62 13.11
CA GLY A 28 -32.55 -6.38 14.41
C GLY A 28 -34.04 -6.05 14.30
N PHE A 29 -34.43 -5.21 13.33
CA PHE A 29 -35.83 -4.90 13.07
C PHE A 29 -36.60 -6.10 12.52
N ALA A 30 -36.00 -6.90 11.62
CA ALA A 30 -36.59 -8.10 11.07
C ALA A 30 -36.81 -9.17 12.16
N ILE A 31 -35.81 -9.39 13.02
CA ILE A 31 -35.91 -10.31 14.17
C ILE A 31 -37.01 -9.84 15.11
N TYR A 32 -37.09 -8.55 15.43
CA TYR A 32 -38.18 -8.02 16.24
C TYR A 32 -39.55 -8.29 15.61
N ALA A 33 -39.69 -8.04 14.30
CA ALA A 33 -40.93 -8.28 13.58
C ALA A 33 -41.34 -9.77 13.58
N ALA A 34 -40.37 -10.69 13.54
CA ALA A 34 -40.60 -12.13 13.55
C ALA A 34 -40.88 -12.70 14.96
N THR A 35 -40.29 -12.11 16.00
CA THR A 35 -40.32 -12.65 17.38
C THR A 35 -41.27 -11.92 18.31
N LYS A 36 -41.84 -10.78 17.88
CA LYS A 36 -42.81 -10.05 18.68
C LYS A 36 -44.04 -10.92 19.00
N SER A 37 -44.56 -10.78 20.22
CA SER A 37 -45.84 -11.40 20.58
C SER A 37 -46.97 -10.79 19.75
N ALA A 38 -48.09 -11.50 19.61
CA ALA A 38 -49.27 -10.99 18.91
C ALA A 38 -49.82 -9.67 19.52
N THR A 39 -49.49 -9.40 20.78
CA THR A 39 -49.87 -8.19 21.52
C THR A 39 -48.84 -7.05 21.41
N ALA A 40 -47.65 -7.31 20.87
CA ALA A 40 -46.60 -6.30 20.74
C ALA A 40 -46.79 -5.44 19.48
N VAL A 41 -46.67 -4.13 19.67
CA VAL A 41 -46.83 -3.10 18.63
C VAL A 41 -45.67 -3.22 17.63
N ALA A 42 -45.97 -3.14 16.33
CA ALA A 42 -44.92 -3.06 15.32
C ALA A 42 -44.08 -1.77 15.50
N LEU A 43 -42.80 -1.83 15.19
CA LEU A 43 -41.98 -0.62 15.17
C LEU A 43 -42.45 0.26 14.01
N ASP A 44 -42.88 1.48 14.33
CA ASP A 44 -43.07 2.50 13.31
C ASP A 44 -41.71 3.08 12.86
N VAL A 45 -41.72 3.80 11.73
CA VAL A 45 -40.49 4.38 11.15
C VAL A 45 -39.78 5.31 12.13
N ALA A 46 -40.55 6.14 12.85
CA ALA A 46 -39.99 7.06 13.84
C ALA A 46 -39.30 6.32 15.00
N THR A 47 -39.83 5.18 15.43
CA THR A 47 -39.22 4.33 16.47
C THR A 47 -37.97 3.64 15.94
N MET A 48 -37.99 3.11 14.71
CA MET A 48 -36.79 2.53 14.08
C MET A 48 -35.65 3.56 14.04
N ILE A 49 -35.91 4.75 13.48
CA ILE A 49 -34.93 5.84 13.39
C ILE A 49 -34.45 6.27 14.78
N ARG A 50 -35.35 6.37 15.75
CA ARG A 50 -34.99 6.72 17.13
C ARG A 50 -34.07 5.69 17.76
N LEU A 51 -34.41 4.41 17.63
CA LEU A 51 -33.59 3.32 18.16
C LEU A 51 -32.18 3.43 17.56
N THR A 52 -32.06 3.45 16.23
CA THR A 52 -30.78 3.56 15.53
C THR A 52 -29.98 4.76 15.99
N GLY A 53 -30.61 5.94 16.02
CA GLY A 53 -29.96 7.16 16.46
C GLY A 53 -29.44 7.09 17.90
N THR A 54 -30.18 6.47 18.82
CA THR A 54 -29.71 6.28 20.21
C THR A 54 -28.55 5.29 20.35
N GLN A 55 -28.29 4.46 19.34
CA GLN A 55 -27.17 3.52 19.30
C GLN A 55 -25.93 4.09 18.61
N LEU A 56 -25.98 5.31 18.06
CA LEU A 56 -24.81 6.02 17.58
C LEU A 56 -24.00 6.54 18.79
N GLN A 57 -22.97 5.80 19.16
CA GLN A 57 -22.10 6.08 20.31
C GLN A 57 -20.71 6.55 19.89
N GLU A 58 -20.31 6.35 18.64
CA GLU A 58 -19.13 7.00 18.07
C GLU A 58 -19.33 8.53 18.12
N PRO A 59 -18.35 9.31 18.64
CA PRO A 59 -18.56 10.72 18.97
C PRO A 59 -19.12 11.58 17.83
N THR A 60 -18.61 11.40 16.61
CA THR A 60 -19.00 12.20 15.44
C THR A 60 -20.44 11.93 15.02
N THR A 61 -20.82 10.66 14.96
CA THR A 61 -22.17 10.20 14.62
C THR A 61 -23.18 10.57 15.71
N GLN A 62 -22.77 10.51 16.97
CA GLN A 62 -23.60 10.88 18.11
C GLN A 62 -23.96 12.37 18.09
N VAL A 63 -22.98 13.26 17.87
CA VAL A 63 -23.22 14.70 17.75
C VAL A 63 -24.14 15.02 16.58
N TRP A 64 -23.93 14.39 15.44
CA TRP A 64 -24.80 14.53 14.26
C TRP A 64 -26.24 14.11 14.54
N TRP A 65 -26.42 12.95 15.19
CA TRP A 65 -27.74 12.46 15.58
C TRP A 65 -28.47 13.47 16.46
N PHE A 66 -27.86 13.90 17.57
CA PHE A 66 -28.54 14.80 18.51
C PHE A 66 -28.85 16.17 17.90
N SER A 67 -28.00 16.65 16.98
CA SER A 67 -28.21 17.92 16.28
C SER A 67 -29.35 17.86 15.26
N GLY A 68 -29.53 16.72 14.57
CA GLY A 68 -30.54 16.57 13.52
C GLY A 68 -31.78 15.76 13.92
N ARG A 69 -31.85 15.25 15.15
CA ARG A 69 -32.86 14.30 15.63
C ARG A 69 -34.30 14.70 15.27
N THR A 70 -34.66 15.96 15.50
CA THR A 70 -36.02 16.47 15.23
C THR A 70 -36.39 16.39 13.75
N GLU A 71 -35.43 16.58 12.85
CA GLU A 71 -35.62 16.48 11.40
C GLU A 71 -35.58 15.02 10.92
N PHE A 72 -34.73 14.19 11.52
CA PHE A 72 -34.66 12.76 11.18
C PHE A 72 -35.94 12.01 11.55
N LEU A 73 -36.58 12.37 12.66
CA LEU A 73 -37.83 11.74 13.09
C LEU A 73 -39.06 12.14 12.24
N LYS A 74 -38.92 13.11 11.32
CA LYS A 74 -39.97 13.49 10.36
C LYS A 74 -39.87 12.71 9.05
N LEU A 75 -38.83 11.89 8.87
CA LEU A 75 -38.65 11.10 7.65
C LEU A 75 -39.76 10.07 7.49
N ALA A 76 -40.21 9.88 6.26
CA ALA A 76 -41.34 9.03 5.94
C ALA A 76 -40.93 7.55 5.89
N THR A 77 -39.66 7.27 5.60
CA THR A 77 -39.15 5.91 5.45
C THR A 77 -37.81 5.73 6.14
N TRP A 78 -37.52 4.47 6.51
CA TRP A 78 -36.20 4.06 6.96
C TRP A 78 -35.13 4.32 5.90
N ALA A 79 -35.43 4.04 4.62
CA ALA A 79 -34.51 4.23 3.51
C ALA A 79 -34.02 5.68 3.35
N GLU A 80 -34.87 6.67 3.67
CA GLU A 80 -34.44 8.09 3.68
C GLU A 80 -33.44 8.38 4.79
N PHE A 81 -33.61 7.78 5.97
CA PHE A 81 -32.67 7.93 7.07
C PHE A 81 -31.34 7.24 6.77
N ASP A 82 -31.40 5.99 6.30
CA ASP A 82 -30.26 5.21 5.82
C ASP A 82 -29.47 5.98 4.73
N LYS A 83 -30.17 6.58 3.77
CA LYS A 83 -29.54 7.45 2.78
C LYS A 83 -28.82 8.65 3.41
N ARG A 84 -29.44 9.35 4.37
CA ARG A 84 -28.82 10.53 5.02
C ARG A 84 -27.58 10.19 5.83
N ILE A 85 -27.60 9.09 6.58
CA ILE A 85 -26.42 8.67 7.37
C ILE A 85 -25.27 8.29 6.43
N ARG A 86 -25.56 7.58 5.32
CA ARG A 86 -24.58 7.24 4.30
C ARG A 86 -23.99 8.48 3.62
N GLU A 87 -24.83 9.41 3.16
CA GLU A 87 -24.38 10.66 2.53
C GLU A 87 -23.53 11.52 3.46
N ARG A 88 -23.78 11.46 4.77
CA ARG A 88 -23.01 12.22 5.76
C ARG A 88 -21.64 11.63 6.03
N PHE A 89 -21.54 10.32 6.19
CA PHE A 89 -20.35 9.67 6.74
C PHE A 89 -19.55 8.84 5.74
N MET A 90 -20.13 8.52 4.58
CA MET A 90 -19.39 7.84 3.52
C MET A 90 -18.69 8.87 2.64
N PRO A 91 -17.36 8.77 2.44
CA PRO A 91 -16.66 9.63 1.50
C PRO A 91 -17.27 9.52 0.10
N LYS A 92 -17.34 10.64 -0.61
CA LYS A 92 -17.76 10.62 -2.03
C LYS A 92 -16.81 9.72 -2.82
N GLY A 93 -17.38 8.80 -3.58
CA GLY A 93 -16.59 7.85 -4.36
C GLY A 93 -15.95 6.72 -3.55
N TYR A 94 -16.35 6.46 -2.29
CA TYR A 94 -15.78 5.37 -1.49
C TYR A 94 -15.81 4.01 -2.21
N LYS A 95 -16.89 3.72 -2.96
CA LYS A 95 -16.99 2.51 -3.79
C LYS A 95 -15.94 2.46 -4.90
N LEU A 96 -15.65 3.61 -5.53
CA LEU A 96 -14.61 3.71 -6.55
C LEU A 96 -13.22 3.57 -5.94
N ILE A 97 -13.00 4.12 -4.74
CA ILE A 97 -11.77 3.93 -3.99
C ILE A 97 -11.59 2.45 -3.63
N ALA A 98 -12.63 1.80 -3.11
CA ALA A 98 -12.60 0.37 -2.80
C ALA A 98 -12.30 -0.46 -4.06
N LEU A 99 -12.92 -0.13 -5.20
CA LEU A 99 -12.67 -0.80 -6.48
C LEU A 99 -11.22 -0.61 -6.96
N ARG A 100 -10.70 0.61 -6.81
CA ARG A 100 -9.28 0.91 -7.08
C ARG A 100 -8.37 0.08 -6.17
N THR A 101 -8.63 0.04 -4.88
CA THR A 101 -7.87 -0.77 -3.91
C THR A 101 -7.92 -2.24 -4.27
N PHE A 102 -9.08 -2.74 -4.70
CA PHE A 102 -9.24 -4.13 -5.11
C PHE A 102 -8.36 -4.48 -6.32
N PHE A 103 -8.41 -3.71 -7.40
CA PHE A 103 -7.66 -4.02 -8.64
C PHE A 103 -6.17 -3.67 -8.59
N LEU A 104 -5.79 -2.66 -7.81
CA LEU A 104 -4.38 -2.24 -7.70
C LEU A 104 -3.67 -2.88 -6.51
N GLY A 105 -4.41 -3.53 -5.61
CA GLY A 105 -3.88 -4.21 -4.45
C GLY A 105 -3.00 -5.39 -4.86
N ALA A 106 -1.80 -5.46 -4.29
CA ALA A 106 -0.89 -6.58 -4.42
C ALA A 106 -0.26 -6.90 -3.06
N GLN A 107 0.13 -8.15 -2.84
CA GLN A 107 0.70 -8.59 -1.57
C GLN A 107 1.99 -7.82 -1.23
N GLY A 108 2.86 -7.60 -2.23
CA GLY A 108 4.11 -6.87 -2.03
C GLY A 108 4.95 -7.47 -0.90
N ARG A 109 5.20 -6.67 0.15
CA ARG A 109 5.94 -7.08 1.37
C ARG A 109 5.03 -7.50 2.53
N LEU A 110 3.71 -7.45 2.36
CA LEU A 110 2.74 -7.80 3.40
C LEU A 110 2.72 -9.31 3.65
N GLN A 111 2.30 -9.69 4.86
CA GLN A 111 1.92 -11.07 5.12
C GLN A 111 0.73 -11.44 4.24
N PHE A 112 0.66 -12.71 3.79
CA PHE A 112 -0.43 -13.13 2.90
C PHE A 112 -1.81 -12.86 3.54
N ASN A 113 -1.97 -13.14 4.83
CA ASN A 113 -3.24 -12.94 5.53
C ASN A 113 -3.64 -11.45 5.61
N GLU A 114 -2.68 -10.53 5.74
CA GLU A 114 -2.95 -9.09 5.72
C GLU A 114 -3.40 -8.64 4.34
N TYR A 115 -2.74 -9.12 3.28
CA TYR A 115 -3.13 -8.88 1.90
C TYR A 115 -4.52 -9.42 1.60
N ALA A 116 -4.81 -10.68 1.97
CA ALA A 116 -6.10 -11.31 1.76
C ALA A 116 -7.22 -10.58 2.51
N ALA A 117 -6.97 -10.14 3.75
CA ALA A 117 -7.93 -9.35 4.52
C ALA A 117 -8.21 -7.99 3.85
N ALA A 118 -7.18 -7.26 3.44
CA ALA A 118 -7.34 -5.98 2.75
C ALA A 118 -8.12 -6.12 1.42
N LEU A 119 -7.89 -7.21 0.69
CA LEU A 119 -8.61 -7.50 -0.54
C LEU A 119 -10.07 -7.86 -0.29
N ALA A 120 -10.35 -8.64 0.76
CA ALA A 120 -11.71 -8.97 1.19
C ALA A 120 -12.47 -7.72 1.62
N ASP A 121 -11.85 -6.83 2.40
CA ASP A 121 -12.45 -5.57 2.83
C ASP A 121 -12.75 -4.65 1.64
N ALA A 122 -11.83 -4.54 0.69
CA ALA A 122 -12.04 -3.79 -0.54
C ALA A 122 -13.22 -4.36 -1.34
N ARG A 123 -13.32 -5.68 -1.46
CA ARG A 123 -14.45 -6.35 -2.11
C ARG A 123 -15.77 -6.07 -1.40
N ASN A 124 -15.80 -6.16 -0.07
CA ASN A 124 -17.00 -5.95 0.74
C ASN A 124 -17.51 -4.50 0.69
N GLY A 125 -16.62 -3.54 0.46
CA GLY A 125 -16.99 -2.14 0.21
C GLY A 125 -17.69 -1.90 -1.15
N ILE A 126 -17.77 -2.92 -2.00
CA ILE A 126 -18.33 -2.88 -3.36
C ILE A 126 -19.45 -3.93 -3.45
N SER A 127 -20.40 -3.75 -4.37
CA SER A 127 -21.41 -4.78 -4.61
C SER A 127 -20.78 -6.04 -5.20
N ALA A 128 -21.22 -7.22 -4.74
CA ALA A 128 -20.81 -8.52 -5.26
C ALA A 128 -21.10 -8.72 -6.77
N THR A 129 -21.96 -7.89 -7.36
CA THR A 129 -22.23 -7.87 -8.80
C THR A 129 -21.08 -7.27 -9.62
N VAL A 130 -20.24 -6.43 -9.01
CA VAL A 130 -19.10 -5.77 -9.68
C VAL A 130 -17.87 -6.68 -9.68
N VAL A 131 -17.61 -7.37 -8.57
CA VAL A 131 -16.47 -8.29 -8.42
C VAL A 131 -16.98 -9.70 -8.16
N THR A 132 -16.97 -10.50 -9.24
CA THR A 132 -17.36 -11.91 -9.19
C THR A 132 -16.37 -12.74 -8.36
N ASN A 133 -16.78 -13.94 -7.94
CA ASN A 133 -15.88 -14.88 -7.25
C ASN A 133 -14.66 -15.23 -8.12
N THR A 134 -14.84 -15.42 -9.43
CA THR A 134 -13.73 -15.70 -10.35
C THR A 134 -12.74 -14.55 -10.38
N THR A 135 -13.23 -13.31 -10.53
CA THR A 135 -12.38 -12.11 -10.49
C THR A 135 -11.63 -11.98 -9.16
N TYR A 136 -12.31 -12.27 -8.04
CA TYR A 136 -11.68 -12.28 -6.72
C TYR A 136 -10.56 -13.31 -6.59
N LYS A 137 -10.80 -14.55 -7.01
CA LYS A 137 -9.78 -15.62 -7.00
C LYS A 137 -8.57 -15.24 -7.86
N CYS A 138 -8.80 -14.71 -9.06
CA CYS A 138 -7.73 -14.24 -9.94
C CYS A 138 -6.90 -13.13 -9.29
N GLN A 139 -7.55 -12.14 -8.68
CA GLN A 139 -6.85 -11.04 -8.01
C GLN A 139 -6.03 -11.58 -6.82
N LEU A 140 -6.63 -12.42 -5.98
CA LEU A 140 -5.96 -13.03 -4.83
C LEU A 140 -4.72 -13.83 -5.27
N LEU A 141 -4.83 -14.64 -6.33
CA LEU A 141 -3.75 -15.49 -6.82
C LEU A 141 -2.66 -14.69 -7.55
N PHE A 142 -3.03 -13.93 -8.59
CA PHE A 142 -2.06 -13.32 -9.51
C PHE A 142 -1.34 -12.09 -8.95
N HIS A 143 -1.93 -11.43 -7.94
CA HIS A 143 -1.30 -10.31 -7.23
C HIS A 143 -0.71 -10.72 -5.87
N SER A 144 -0.62 -12.02 -5.60
CA SER A 144 0.16 -12.56 -4.47
C SER A 144 1.66 -12.48 -4.73
N HIS A 145 2.46 -12.77 -3.70
CA HIS A 145 3.91 -12.80 -3.80
C HIS A 145 4.36 -13.80 -4.89
N PRO A 146 5.33 -13.47 -5.76
CA PRO A 146 5.70 -14.33 -6.90
C PRO A 146 6.04 -15.78 -6.53
N LEU A 147 6.75 -15.99 -5.40
CA LEU A 147 7.05 -17.34 -4.92
C LEU A 147 5.80 -18.12 -4.49
N LEU A 148 4.82 -17.43 -3.92
CA LEU A 148 3.55 -18.04 -3.53
C LEU A 148 2.76 -18.45 -4.77
N LEU A 149 2.63 -17.55 -5.75
CA LEU A 149 2.00 -17.84 -7.03
C LEU A 149 2.63 -19.08 -7.69
N LEU A 150 3.96 -19.12 -7.82
CA LEU A 150 4.67 -20.27 -8.41
C LEU A 150 4.42 -21.57 -7.65
N ARG A 151 4.37 -21.51 -6.32
CA ARG A 151 4.10 -22.67 -5.48
C ARG A 151 2.68 -23.21 -5.68
N ILE A 152 1.69 -22.33 -5.77
CA ILE A 152 0.30 -22.72 -6.06
C ILE A 152 0.20 -23.34 -7.47
N MET A 153 0.83 -22.72 -8.47
CA MET A 153 0.84 -23.23 -9.84
C MET A 153 1.55 -24.59 -9.98
N ALA A 154 2.45 -24.92 -9.06
CA ALA A 154 3.16 -26.21 -9.05
C ALA A 154 2.36 -27.34 -8.39
N ILE A 155 1.20 -27.06 -7.78
CA ILE A 155 0.34 -28.08 -7.19
C ILE A 155 -0.30 -28.91 -8.31
N PRO A 156 -0.11 -30.24 -8.33
CA PRO A 156 -0.78 -31.10 -9.29
C PRO A 156 -2.30 -30.98 -9.19
N ASP A 157 -2.98 -30.98 -10.35
CA ASP A 157 -4.44 -30.91 -10.45
C ASP A 157 -5.09 -29.66 -9.82
N PHE A 158 -4.31 -28.59 -9.58
CA PHE A 158 -4.86 -27.32 -9.12
C PHE A 158 -5.79 -26.73 -10.18
N ASP A 159 -7.05 -26.52 -9.80
CA ASP A 159 -8.10 -25.96 -10.64
C ASP A 159 -8.73 -24.75 -9.94
N LEU A 160 -8.45 -23.56 -10.49
CA LEU A 160 -8.94 -22.29 -9.96
C LEU A 160 -10.47 -22.17 -10.02
N ASP A 161 -11.11 -22.81 -11.00
CA ASP A 161 -12.55 -22.75 -11.19
C ASP A 161 -13.27 -23.59 -10.13
N ARG A 162 -12.72 -24.76 -9.79
CA ARG A 162 -13.30 -25.70 -8.82
C ARG A 162 -13.09 -25.32 -7.36
N ILE A 163 -11.92 -24.75 -7.01
CA ILE A 163 -11.62 -24.39 -5.62
C ILE A 163 -12.51 -23.25 -5.13
N THR A 164 -13.00 -23.27 -3.88
CA THR A 164 -13.78 -22.14 -3.36
C THR A 164 -12.87 -20.96 -3.02
N VAL A 165 -13.44 -19.77 -2.77
CA VAL A 165 -12.65 -18.60 -2.35
C VAL A 165 -11.98 -18.86 -0.99
N ASP A 166 -12.69 -19.48 -0.06
CA ASP A 166 -12.20 -19.76 1.29
C ASP A 166 -11.12 -20.86 1.27
N ASP A 167 -11.32 -21.91 0.48
CA ASP A 167 -10.32 -22.97 0.29
C ASP A 167 -9.05 -22.43 -0.38
N LEU A 168 -9.20 -21.56 -1.40
CA LEU A 168 -8.05 -20.93 -2.05
C LEU A 168 -7.28 -20.05 -1.07
N THR A 169 -7.98 -19.22 -0.29
CA THR A 169 -7.36 -18.36 0.72
C THR A 169 -6.62 -19.20 1.75
N SER A 170 -7.23 -20.28 2.22
CA SER A 170 -6.63 -21.19 3.21
C SER A 170 -5.41 -21.91 2.65
N LEU A 171 -5.49 -22.41 1.42
CA LEU A 171 -4.38 -23.05 0.72
C LEU A 171 -3.20 -22.07 0.57
N MET A 172 -3.46 -20.87 0.07
CA MET A 172 -2.43 -19.84 -0.12
C MET A 172 -1.79 -19.40 1.20
N SER A 173 -2.58 -19.29 2.26
CA SER A 173 -2.08 -19.00 3.62
C SER A 173 -1.13 -20.09 4.11
N MET A 174 -1.53 -21.36 3.98
CA MET A 174 -0.70 -22.50 4.40
C MET A 174 0.60 -22.60 3.58
N GLN A 175 0.54 -22.34 2.27
CA GLN A 175 1.72 -22.35 1.40
C GLN A 175 2.65 -21.18 1.70
N TRP A 176 2.09 -20.03 2.07
CA TRP A 176 2.87 -18.88 2.53
C TRP A 176 3.61 -19.18 3.83
N ASP A 177 2.95 -19.77 4.82
CA ASP A 177 3.58 -20.16 6.09
C ASP A 177 4.73 -21.16 5.86
N SER A 178 4.54 -22.12 4.93
CA SER A 178 5.61 -23.02 4.51
C SER A 178 6.79 -22.28 3.88
N LEU A 179 6.53 -21.29 3.01
CA LEU A 179 7.58 -20.46 2.40
C LEU A 179 8.35 -19.64 3.45
N ILE A 180 7.66 -19.12 4.46
CA ILE A 180 8.30 -18.43 5.60
C ILE A 180 9.16 -19.42 6.40
N ALA A 181 8.65 -20.61 6.70
CA ALA A 181 9.36 -21.64 7.48
C ALA A 181 10.63 -22.14 6.75
N GLU A 182 10.58 -22.25 5.43
CA GLU A 182 11.72 -22.60 4.57
C GLU A 182 12.73 -21.44 4.42
N ASN A 183 12.42 -20.27 4.98
CA ASN A 183 13.19 -19.05 4.80
C ASN A 183 13.34 -18.63 3.32
N ALA A 184 12.47 -19.14 2.45
CA ALA A 184 12.51 -18.95 1.00
C ALA A 184 12.16 -17.52 0.58
N THR A 185 11.48 -16.78 1.46
CA THR A 185 11.11 -15.36 1.27
C THR A 185 12.18 -14.39 1.77
N ARG A 186 13.14 -14.84 2.58
CA ARG A 186 14.32 -14.02 2.91
C ARG A 186 15.33 -14.19 1.78
N ARG A 187 15.80 -13.08 1.21
CA ARG A 187 16.96 -13.12 0.30
C ARG A 187 18.10 -13.82 1.03
N ASN A 188 18.44 -15.05 0.64
CA ASN A 188 19.59 -15.77 1.16
C ASN A 188 20.86 -15.04 0.73
N ILE A 189 21.32 -14.12 1.57
CA ILE A 189 22.70 -13.67 1.61
C ILE A 189 23.40 -14.55 2.65
N THR A 190 23.53 -15.85 2.37
CA THR A 190 24.43 -16.76 3.10
C THR A 190 24.56 -18.08 2.35
N SER A 191 25.71 -18.23 1.70
CA SER A 191 26.57 -19.42 1.67
C SER A 191 25.91 -20.80 1.65
N SER A 192 25.82 -21.41 0.47
CA SER A 192 25.75 -22.88 0.38
C SER A 192 27.16 -23.46 0.49
N ALA A 193 27.36 -24.21 1.57
CA ALA A 193 28.55 -24.98 1.85
C ALA A 193 28.66 -26.24 0.97
N SER A 194 29.88 -26.53 0.56
CA SER A 194 30.50 -27.86 0.43
C SER A 194 29.94 -28.87 -0.58
N THR A 195 30.58 -28.94 -1.75
CA THR A 195 30.83 -30.21 -2.48
C THR A 195 32.30 -30.27 -2.88
N PRO A 196 32.98 -31.44 -2.79
CA PRO A 196 34.40 -31.55 -3.08
C PRO A 196 34.66 -31.54 -4.59
N ALA A 197 35.83 -31.02 -4.93
CA ALA A 197 36.27 -30.67 -6.27
C ALA A 197 36.29 -31.85 -7.26
N VAL A 198 35.74 -31.61 -8.45
CA VAL A 198 36.19 -32.23 -9.70
C VAL A 198 36.65 -31.09 -10.61
N LEU A 199 37.93 -31.13 -10.96
CA LEU A 199 38.62 -30.12 -11.74
C LEU A 199 38.10 -30.10 -13.18
N SER A 200 37.63 -28.95 -13.65
CA SER A 200 37.64 -28.59 -15.07
C SER A 200 37.87 -27.07 -15.20
N PRO A 201 38.80 -26.62 -16.05
CA PRO A 201 39.23 -25.23 -16.11
C PRO A 201 38.35 -24.44 -17.07
N GLY A 202 37.59 -23.47 -16.56
CA GLY A 202 36.82 -22.56 -17.41
C GLY A 202 35.64 -21.90 -16.71
N ALA A 203 35.86 -21.21 -15.59
CA ALA A 203 34.85 -20.33 -15.02
C ALA A 203 35.51 -19.02 -14.59
N TYR A 204 35.19 -17.95 -15.31
CA TYR A 204 35.50 -16.58 -14.95
C TYR A 204 34.99 -16.31 -13.53
N ARG A 205 35.90 -16.17 -12.58
CA ARG A 205 35.56 -15.72 -11.23
C ARG A 205 35.06 -14.28 -11.35
N SER A 206 33.75 -14.09 -11.28
CA SER A 206 33.18 -12.78 -11.01
C SER A 206 33.51 -12.42 -9.56
N SER A 207 34.55 -11.64 -9.38
CA SER A 207 34.89 -11.01 -8.11
C SER A 207 33.86 -9.91 -7.84
N SER A 208 32.69 -10.25 -7.30
CA SER A 208 31.80 -9.23 -6.75
C SER A 208 32.43 -8.70 -5.47
N LEU A 209 32.59 -7.38 -5.36
CA LEU A 209 32.98 -6.74 -4.11
C LEU A 209 32.06 -7.22 -2.97
N PRO A 210 32.55 -7.27 -1.72
CA PRO A 210 31.71 -7.58 -0.57
C PRO A 210 30.47 -6.68 -0.50
N ILE A 211 29.42 -7.11 0.20
CA ILE A 211 28.27 -6.25 0.43
C ILE A 211 28.71 -5.04 1.29
N LEU A 212 28.25 -3.84 0.95
CA LEU A 212 28.54 -2.65 1.76
C LEU A 212 27.79 -2.75 3.09
N ASP A 213 28.51 -2.58 4.19
CA ASP A 213 27.91 -2.36 5.49
C ASP A 213 27.43 -0.91 5.65
N ASP A 214 26.63 -0.65 6.69
CA ASP A 214 26.05 0.67 6.93
C ASP A 214 27.10 1.74 7.24
N ALA A 215 28.23 1.34 7.82
CA ALA A 215 29.36 2.24 8.09
C ALA A 215 30.04 2.70 6.80
N GLU A 216 30.20 1.81 5.83
CA GLU A 216 30.77 2.09 4.51
C GLU A 216 29.79 2.91 3.66
N LYS A 217 28.48 2.61 3.72
CA LYS A 217 27.44 3.44 3.10
C LYS A 217 27.49 4.87 3.65
N ALA A 218 27.60 5.04 4.97
CA ALA A 218 27.71 6.35 5.60
C ALA A 218 29.01 7.07 5.18
N ARG A 219 30.15 6.36 5.12
CA ARG A 219 31.43 6.91 4.68
C ARG A 219 31.40 7.39 3.24
N LEU A 220 30.88 6.57 2.32
CA LEU A 220 30.75 6.94 0.91
C LEU A 220 29.74 8.08 0.73
N THR A 221 28.66 8.10 1.51
CA THR A 221 27.70 9.21 1.49
C THR A 221 28.33 10.52 1.92
N ALA A 222 29.09 10.52 3.02
CA ALA A 222 29.83 11.68 3.49
C ALA A 222 30.86 12.17 2.47
N ALA A 223 31.48 11.23 1.73
CA ALA A 223 32.44 11.54 0.68
C ALA A 223 31.80 11.83 -0.69
N ARG A 224 30.46 11.84 -0.82
CA ARG A 224 29.72 11.92 -2.09
C ARG A 224 30.20 10.91 -3.15
N GLY A 225 30.61 9.71 -2.70
CA GLY A 225 31.08 8.61 -3.54
C GLY A 225 29.98 7.62 -3.89
N CYS A 226 30.20 6.82 -4.94
CA CYS A 226 29.21 5.85 -5.43
C CYS A 226 29.17 4.59 -4.57
N TRP A 227 27.98 4.17 -4.14
CA TRP A 227 27.81 2.92 -3.38
C TRP A 227 28.05 1.66 -4.22
N ASN A 228 28.02 1.75 -5.56
CA ASN A 228 28.23 0.60 -6.45
C ASN A 228 29.73 0.37 -6.76
N CYS A 229 30.44 1.38 -7.30
CA CYS A 229 31.87 1.25 -7.60
C CYS A 229 32.82 1.67 -6.47
N ARG A 230 32.28 2.18 -5.34
CA ARG A 230 33.02 2.63 -4.15
C ARG A 230 34.04 3.74 -4.39
N LYS A 231 33.99 4.37 -5.55
CA LYS A 231 34.86 5.50 -5.88
C LYS A 231 34.28 6.78 -5.29
N VAL A 232 35.17 7.70 -4.95
CA VAL A 232 34.86 9.04 -4.42
C VAL A 232 35.41 10.12 -5.35
N PRO A 233 34.99 11.39 -5.21
CA PRO A 233 35.45 12.49 -6.07
C PRO A 233 36.96 12.70 -6.15
N THR A 234 37.70 12.22 -5.16
CA THR A 234 39.17 12.31 -5.11
C THR A 234 39.87 11.19 -5.89
N ASP A 235 39.14 10.18 -6.38
CA ASP A 235 39.74 9.04 -7.08
C ASP A 235 40.07 9.36 -8.55
N PRO A 236 41.20 8.86 -9.08
CA PRO A 236 41.55 9.04 -10.49
C PRO A 236 40.48 8.47 -11.44
N GLY A 237 40.01 9.30 -12.37
CA GLY A 237 39.00 8.91 -13.35
C GLY A 237 37.56 8.90 -12.81
N TRP A 238 37.31 9.53 -11.67
CA TRP A 238 35.96 9.73 -11.16
C TRP A 238 35.13 10.66 -12.07
N VAL A 239 33.89 10.27 -12.32
CA VAL A 239 32.84 11.07 -12.97
C VAL A 239 31.69 11.16 -11.98
N ALA A 240 31.02 12.30 -11.86
CA ALA A 240 29.89 12.44 -10.94
C ALA A 240 28.75 11.48 -11.33
N HIS A 241 28.42 10.54 -10.44
CA HIS A 241 27.30 9.61 -10.61
C HIS A 241 26.85 9.05 -9.25
N VAL A 242 25.65 8.48 -9.24
CA VAL A 242 25.08 7.72 -8.13
C VAL A 242 25.02 6.22 -8.48
N SER A 243 24.81 5.35 -7.50
CA SER A 243 24.76 3.88 -7.65
C SER A 243 24.01 3.40 -8.90
N ARG A 244 22.81 3.93 -9.15
CA ARG A 244 21.96 3.58 -10.31
C ARG A 244 22.54 3.98 -11.67
N LEU A 245 23.29 5.08 -11.73
CA LEU A 245 23.92 5.61 -12.94
C LEU A 245 25.42 5.26 -13.02
N CYS A 246 25.86 4.29 -12.23
CA CYS A 246 27.27 3.95 -12.16
C CYS A 246 27.77 3.35 -13.49
N PRO A 247 28.87 3.84 -14.07
CA PRO A 247 29.45 3.24 -15.29
C PRO A 247 30.03 1.84 -15.06
N GLY A 248 30.18 1.43 -13.80
CA GLY A 248 30.87 0.20 -13.43
C GLY A 248 32.39 0.34 -13.52
N ASP A 249 33.08 -0.74 -13.16
CA ASP A 249 34.53 -0.84 -13.25
C ASP A 249 34.91 -2.29 -13.53
N SER A 250 35.21 -2.57 -14.80
CA SER A 250 35.57 -3.92 -15.25
C SER A 250 36.87 -4.43 -14.63
N SER A 251 37.77 -3.54 -14.20
CA SER A 251 39.02 -3.95 -13.53
C SER A 251 38.78 -4.45 -12.10
N LEU A 252 37.68 -4.00 -11.47
CA LEU A 252 37.23 -4.42 -10.15
C LEU A 252 36.04 -5.39 -10.18
N GLY A 253 35.61 -5.82 -11.37
CA GLY A 253 34.45 -6.70 -11.53
C GLY A 253 33.10 -6.04 -11.21
N VAL A 254 33.05 -4.71 -11.13
CA VAL A 254 31.83 -3.94 -10.83
C VAL A 254 31.01 -3.77 -12.10
N ARG A 255 29.75 -4.20 -12.06
CA ARG A 255 28.82 -4.04 -13.18
C ARG A 255 28.25 -2.61 -13.22
N PRO A 256 27.92 -2.09 -14.42
CA PRO A 256 27.19 -0.84 -14.52
C PRO A 256 25.89 -0.87 -13.71
N GLY A 257 25.50 0.30 -13.20
CA GLY A 257 24.25 0.50 -12.49
C GLY A 257 23.05 0.22 -13.38
N ARG A 258 21.90 -0.03 -12.75
CA ARG A 258 20.65 -0.43 -13.41
C ARG A 258 20.21 0.52 -14.52
N ASP A 259 20.43 1.82 -14.32
CA ASP A 259 19.97 2.88 -15.22
C ASP A 259 21.13 3.48 -16.03
N PHE A 260 22.31 2.85 -16.00
CA PHE A 260 23.46 3.33 -16.76
C PHE A 260 23.25 3.10 -18.26
N ILE A 261 23.23 4.20 -19.02
CA ILE A 261 23.21 4.20 -20.48
C ILE A 261 24.60 4.66 -20.97
N PRO A 262 25.37 3.83 -21.69
CA PRO A 262 26.67 4.22 -22.20
C PRO A 262 26.52 5.38 -23.18
N THR A 263 26.83 6.60 -22.73
CA THR A 263 26.90 7.79 -23.59
C THR A 263 28.36 8.06 -23.92
N ALA A 264 28.67 8.23 -25.21
CA ALA A 264 29.96 8.70 -25.66
C ALA A 264 30.29 10.08 -25.04
N PRO A 265 31.57 10.47 -24.87
CA PRO A 265 31.94 11.63 -24.08
C PRO A 265 31.57 12.90 -24.85
N THR A 266 30.44 13.49 -24.51
CA THR A 266 30.10 14.85 -24.91
C THR A 266 29.60 15.60 -23.69
N ILE A 267 30.33 16.67 -23.40
CA ILE A 267 29.95 17.77 -22.52
C ILE A 267 28.58 18.30 -22.99
N VAL A 268 27.53 18.10 -22.21
CA VAL A 268 26.23 18.79 -22.37
C VAL A 268 25.66 18.96 -20.96
N LYS A 269 25.76 20.16 -20.37
CA LYS A 269 24.69 21.17 -20.29
C LYS A 269 23.32 20.57 -19.94
N SER A 270 22.84 20.98 -18.77
CA SER A 270 21.51 20.70 -18.26
C SER A 270 20.41 21.12 -19.24
N GLU A 271 19.45 20.23 -19.48
CA GLU A 271 18.07 20.59 -19.77
C GLU A 271 17.15 19.37 -19.53
N PHE A 272 16.27 19.54 -18.54
CA PHE A 272 14.90 19.00 -18.39
C PHE A 272 14.57 17.51 -18.67
N ALA A 273 13.98 16.86 -17.66
CA ALA A 273 12.52 16.62 -17.61
C ALA A 273 12.15 15.92 -16.30
N GLY A 274 11.32 16.59 -15.48
CA GLY A 274 10.86 16.08 -14.20
C GLY A 274 10.01 14.82 -14.33
N ALA A 275 10.43 13.78 -13.63
CA ALA A 275 9.57 12.68 -13.20
C ALA A 275 9.86 12.44 -11.72
N MET A 276 9.07 13.05 -10.84
CA MET A 276 9.03 12.66 -9.42
C MET A 276 8.45 11.25 -9.34
N ILE A 277 9.32 10.24 -9.28
CA ILE A 277 8.97 8.92 -8.76
C ILE A 277 9.32 8.95 -7.28
N LEU A 278 8.32 9.28 -6.46
CA LEU A 278 8.37 9.10 -5.00
C LEU A 278 8.24 7.61 -4.71
N GLY A 279 9.39 6.93 -4.73
CA GLY A 279 9.59 5.65 -4.09
C GLY A 279 10.92 5.72 -3.36
N ASP A 280 10.90 6.19 -2.11
CA ASP A 280 12.05 6.06 -1.22
C ASP A 280 12.26 4.56 -0.94
N ASP A 281 13.06 3.89 -1.78
CA ASP A 281 13.66 2.61 -1.40
C ASP A 281 14.78 2.95 -0.40
N PRO A 282 14.70 2.51 0.87
CA PRO A 282 15.71 2.83 1.88
C PRO A 282 17.11 2.30 1.56
N ASP A 283 17.25 1.49 0.51
CA ASP A 283 18.53 0.99 0.01
C ASP A 283 19.11 1.80 -1.18
N ASP A 284 18.38 2.79 -1.71
CA ASP A 284 18.86 3.64 -2.80
C ASP A 284 19.75 4.77 -2.26
N GLN A 285 20.87 4.98 -2.96
CA GLN A 285 21.81 6.06 -2.65
C GLN A 285 21.13 7.42 -2.88
N PRO A 286 21.21 8.37 -1.93
CA PRO A 286 20.59 9.68 -2.10
C PRO A 286 21.19 10.40 -3.32
N ASP A 287 20.31 11.05 -4.10
CA ASP A 287 20.74 11.92 -5.18
C ASP A 287 21.43 13.16 -4.60
N TYR A 288 22.68 13.39 -4.99
CA TYR A 288 23.36 14.64 -4.66
C TYR A 288 22.88 15.70 -5.64
N GLU A 289 21.99 16.59 -5.17
CA GLU A 289 21.71 17.83 -5.89
C GLU A 289 23.03 18.60 -6.04
N VAL A 290 23.41 18.89 -7.28
CA VAL A 290 24.52 19.79 -7.55
C VAL A 290 24.01 21.18 -7.17
N GLU A 291 24.35 21.65 -5.97
CA GLU A 291 24.19 23.07 -5.62
C GLU A 291 25.04 23.88 -6.62
N GLU A 292 24.37 24.40 -7.65
CA GLU A 292 24.93 25.42 -8.52
C GLU A 292 25.14 26.66 -7.64
N GLU A 293 26.38 26.90 -7.23
CA GLU A 293 26.80 28.09 -6.50
C GLU A 293 26.59 29.32 -7.40
N PHE A 294 25.35 29.83 -7.37
CA PHE A 294 24.93 31.01 -8.10
C PHE A 294 25.46 32.22 -7.34
N HIS A 295 26.67 32.67 -7.68
CA HIS A 295 27.18 33.98 -7.26
C HIS A 295 26.44 35.07 -8.04
N PRO A 296 25.57 35.90 -7.42
CA PRO A 296 25.05 37.08 -8.09
C PRO A 296 26.06 38.21 -7.87
N ILE A 297 26.83 38.53 -8.92
CA ILE A 297 27.48 39.84 -9.01
C ILE A 297 26.39 40.85 -9.35
N TYR A 298 25.80 41.49 -8.33
CA TYR A 298 25.12 42.76 -8.52
C TYR A 298 25.99 43.86 -7.91
N ALA A 299 26.68 44.57 -8.80
CA ALA A 299 27.23 45.88 -8.50
C ALA A 299 26.07 46.84 -8.20
N ALA A 300 26.15 47.50 -7.05
CA ALA A 300 25.23 48.53 -6.62
C ALA A 300 25.28 49.72 -7.60
N ALA A 301 24.12 50.16 -8.06
CA ALA A 301 23.94 51.50 -8.61
C ALA A 301 23.41 52.38 -7.48
N ASP A 302 24.21 53.37 -7.11
CA ASP A 302 23.88 54.44 -6.18
C ASP A 302 22.60 55.17 -6.64
N TYR A 303 21.61 55.26 -5.75
CA TYR A 303 20.61 56.32 -5.79
C TYR A 303 20.76 57.16 -4.54
N ASP A 304 21.44 58.27 -4.75
CA ASP A 304 21.52 59.46 -3.92
C ASP A 304 20.12 60.10 -3.85
N THR A 305 19.52 60.12 -2.66
CA THR A 305 18.40 60.99 -2.34
C THR A 305 18.84 61.90 -1.20
N SER A 306 19.32 63.07 -1.60
CA SER A 306 19.55 64.21 -0.73
C SER A 306 18.23 64.89 -0.37
N ASP A 307 18.10 65.02 0.94
CA ASP A 307 17.46 66.04 1.78
C ASP A 307 16.29 66.89 1.29
N SER A 308 15.36 67.01 2.25
CA SER A 308 14.35 68.05 2.38
C SER A 308 14.98 69.28 3.03
N ASP A 309 14.96 70.41 2.33
CA ASP A 309 14.46 71.72 2.79
C ASP A 309 14.36 72.70 1.60
#